data_AF-A0A257VUT7-F1
#
_entry.id   AF-A0A257VUT7-F1
#
_cell.length_a   1.000
_cell.length_b   1.000
_cell.length_c   1.000
_cell.angle_alpha   90.00
_cell.angle_beta   90.00
_cell.angle_gamma   90.00
#
_symmetry.space_group_name_H-M   'P 1'
#
loop_
_entity.id
_entity.type
_entity.pdbx_description
1 polymer ?
#
loop_
_entity_poly.entity_id
_entity_poly.type
_entity_poly.pdbx_seq_one_letter_code
_entity_poly.pdbx_strand_id
1 'polypeptide(L)'
;YHCYQDANRDPNGIDRLKGRLYRVRYTGKDVNRAGGVSPLNASTKIPKDLGTTEDAQLIEFLGHPNVWVRETSLRLIQERRHLETTNRLMKLVRDESTPTRLRRTAYFAATPTFFDRPNWGGDEFWDLLEAKDRALAAWMVRTFVEQAVPRSMRHEGQWEPLTQMMVEGIILSALEDPSPEVRLQALTFLARRVTTEPAGQVHTVFDKQLLAACRLCGDDPLLQRIAWQAIKSYSSRYPALLTVLLTDSEIQNSEFGKQLTPRIVEWLLARPQSDAPILTAVLRTLIDNEQNSSAMSVLNQLAQRVQSGELKGDALKQLRNELEPMLKPLLGVESTHPLRLEASLLALSWRDSGAVGTARSLVMNPAEPPQRRLA
;
A
#
# COMPACT_ATOMS: atom_id res chain seq x y z
N TYR A 1 9.81 -27.27 -26.36
CA TYR A 1 10.44 -28.07 -27.42
C TYR A 1 10.09 -27.65 -28.86
N HIS A 2 9.02 -26.88 -29.11
CA HIS A 2 8.74 -26.33 -30.46
C HIS A 2 9.73 -25.27 -30.96
N CYS A 3 10.34 -24.51 -30.05
CA CYS A 3 11.21 -23.37 -30.37
C CYS A 3 12.56 -23.72 -31.03
N TYR A 4 13.09 -24.94 -30.83
CA TYR A 4 14.42 -25.31 -31.34
C TYR A 4 14.36 -25.97 -32.73
N GLN A 5 13.31 -26.76 -32.99
CA GLN A 5 13.15 -27.47 -34.27
C GLN A 5 12.74 -26.54 -35.41
N ASP A 6 11.89 -25.54 -35.13
CA ASP A 6 11.48 -24.55 -36.13
C ASP A 6 12.61 -23.54 -36.44
N ALA A 7 13.48 -23.28 -35.46
CA ALA A 7 14.61 -22.35 -35.60
C ALA A 7 15.71 -22.82 -36.57
N ASN A 8 15.78 -24.13 -36.83
CA ASN A 8 16.67 -24.73 -37.82
C ASN A 8 16.02 -24.87 -39.21
N ARG A 9 14.70 -24.68 -39.33
CA ARG A 9 13.95 -24.85 -40.58
C ARG A 9 14.02 -23.62 -41.49
N ASP A 10 14.16 -22.42 -40.92
CA ASP A 10 14.41 -21.16 -41.65
C ASP A 10 15.43 -20.28 -40.91
N PRO A 11 16.74 -20.60 -41.02
CA PRO A 11 17.78 -19.88 -40.30
C PRO A 11 17.94 -18.41 -40.75
N ASN A 12 17.50 -18.05 -41.96
CA ASN A 12 17.62 -16.69 -42.49
C ASN A 12 16.40 -15.80 -42.16
N GLY A 13 15.22 -16.39 -41.92
CA GLY A 13 13.98 -15.68 -41.62
C GLY A 13 13.77 -15.33 -40.14
N ILE A 14 14.61 -15.84 -39.24
CA ILE A 14 14.46 -15.73 -37.79
C ILE A 14 15.46 -14.71 -37.23
N ASP A 15 14.94 -13.56 -36.79
CA ASP A 15 15.74 -12.53 -36.13
C ASP A 15 15.95 -12.89 -34.65
N ARG A 16 17.05 -13.62 -34.41
CA ARG A 16 17.46 -14.11 -33.09
C ARG A 16 17.93 -12.97 -32.17
N LEU A 17 18.40 -11.85 -32.72
CA LEU A 17 18.95 -10.74 -31.94
C LEU A 17 17.84 -9.79 -31.44
N LYS A 18 16.72 -9.69 -32.16
CA LYS A 18 15.61 -8.77 -31.81
C LYS A 18 14.38 -9.47 -31.24
N GLY A 19 14.50 -10.75 -30.86
CA GLY A 19 13.46 -11.49 -30.14
C GLY A 19 12.27 -11.95 -30.97
N ARG A 20 12.39 -12.03 -32.30
CA ARG A 20 11.29 -12.52 -33.17
C ARG A 20 11.51 -13.99 -33.51
N LEU A 21 10.84 -14.87 -32.75
CA LEU A 21 10.92 -16.34 -32.95
C LEU A 21 10.04 -16.84 -34.10
N TYR A 22 8.90 -16.20 -34.38
CA TYR A 22 7.97 -16.60 -35.43
C TYR A 22 7.44 -15.40 -36.21
N ARG A 23 7.23 -15.57 -37.52
CA ARG A 23 6.44 -14.66 -38.36
C ARG A 23 5.26 -15.43 -38.93
N VAL A 24 4.10 -15.33 -38.29
CA VAL A 24 2.85 -15.88 -38.85
C VAL A 24 2.42 -15.00 -40.01
N ARG A 25 2.39 -15.55 -41.23
CA ARG A 25 1.78 -14.91 -42.40
C ARG A 25 0.56 -15.71 -42.81
N TYR A 26 -0.61 -15.07 -42.88
CA TYR A 26 -1.76 -15.63 -43.58
C TYR A 26 -1.50 -15.52 -45.08
N THR A 27 -1.51 -16.64 -45.79
CA THR A 27 -1.44 -16.70 -47.26
C THR A 27 -2.74 -17.29 -47.81
N GLY A 28 -3.25 -16.75 -48.93
CA GLY A 28 -4.45 -17.24 -49.61
C GLY A 28 -5.67 -16.31 -49.58
N LYS A 29 -6.80 -16.77 -50.15
CA LYS A 29 -8.05 -15.99 -50.31
C LYS A 29 -8.80 -15.70 -48.99
N ASP A 30 -8.41 -16.36 -47.89
CA ASP A 30 -9.07 -16.23 -46.58
C ASP A 30 -8.51 -15.11 -45.68
N VAL A 31 -7.61 -14.26 -46.19
CA VAL A 31 -7.09 -13.07 -45.48
C VAL A 31 -8.21 -12.15 -44.98
N ASN A 32 -9.39 -12.21 -45.60
CA ASN A 32 -10.55 -11.40 -45.22
C ASN A 32 -11.50 -12.07 -44.20
N ARG A 33 -11.39 -13.38 -43.92
CA ARG A 33 -12.36 -14.09 -43.04
C ARG A 33 -12.03 -14.04 -41.54
N ALA A 34 -10.79 -13.76 -41.16
CA ALA A 34 -10.36 -13.65 -39.76
C ALA A 34 -10.33 -12.19 -39.25
N GLY A 35 -11.30 -11.36 -39.65
CA GLY A 35 -11.42 -9.97 -39.18
C GLY A 35 -10.53 -8.95 -39.92
N GLY A 36 -10.12 -9.24 -41.17
CA GLY A 36 -9.62 -8.21 -42.09
C GLY A 36 -8.28 -7.56 -41.74
N VAL A 37 -7.46 -8.15 -40.88
CA VAL A 37 -6.07 -7.69 -40.70
C VAL A 37 -5.21 -8.36 -41.76
N SER A 38 -5.08 -7.72 -42.92
CA SER A 38 -4.06 -8.06 -43.91
C SER A 38 -2.70 -8.22 -43.21
N PRO A 39 -1.91 -9.27 -43.50
CA PRO A 39 -0.59 -9.44 -42.90
C PRO A 39 0.32 -8.31 -43.40
N LEU A 40 0.38 -7.24 -42.60
CA LEU A 40 1.46 -6.25 -42.58
C LEU A 40 1.74 -5.43 -43.84
N ASN A 41 0.87 -5.41 -44.86
CA ASN A 41 1.11 -4.62 -46.09
C ASN A 41 -0.10 -3.83 -46.62
N ALA A 42 -1.10 -3.49 -45.79
CA ALA A 42 -2.13 -2.51 -46.17
C ALA A 42 -1.85 -1.09 -45.66
N SER A 43 -0.82 -0.91 -44.83
CA SER A 43 -0.23 0.41 -44.55
C SER A 43 1.26 0.30 -44.78
N THR A 44 1.73 0.86 -45.90
CA THR A 44 3.13 0.99 -46.35
C THR A 44 4.04 1.79 -45.39
N LYS A 45 3.62 2.01 -44.14
CA LYS A 45 4.25 2.98 -43.21
C LYS A 45 5.01 2.36 -42.03
N ILE A 46 5.02 1.05 -41.84
CA ILE A 46 5.78 0.42 -40.74
C ILE A 46 7.14 -0.08 -41.27
N PRO A 47 8.28 0.45 -40.78
CA PRO A 47 9.61 0.00 -41.17
C PRO A 47 9.84 -1.48 -40.84
N LYS A 48 10.64 -2.17 -41.67
CA LYS A 48 11.04 -3.57 -41.42
C LYS A 48 11.82 -3.70 -40.10
N ASP A 49 12.63 -2.68 -39.81
CA ASP A 49 13.41 -2.53 -38.59
C ASP A 49 13.00 -1.24 -37.85
N LEU A 50 12.37 -1.39 -36.69
CA LEU A 50 12.02 -0.24 -35.86
C LEU A 50 13.25 0.40 -35.19
N GLY A 51 14.36 -0.33 -35.07
CA GLY A 51 15.59 0.18 -34.46
C GLY A 51 16.25 1.31 -35.26
N THR A 52 15.96 1.43 -36.55
CA THR A 52 16.42 2.54 -37.42
C THR A 52 15.41 3.66 -37.55
N THR A 53 14.24 3.53 -36.91
CA THR A 53 13.17 4.53 -36.96
C THR A 53 13.50 5.70 -36.05
N GLU A 54 13.25 6.92 -36.49
CA GLU A 54 13.44 8.13 -35.67
C GLU A 54 12.43 8.22 -34.53
N ASP A 55 12.81 8.89 -33.43
CA ASP A 55 11.96 9.00 -32.24
C ASP A 55 10.59 9.65 -32.53
N ALA A 56 10.52 10.61 -33.46
CA ALA A 56 9.26 11.23 -33.87
C ALA A 56 8.26 10.20 -34.39
N GLN A 57 8.71 9.29 -35.24
CA GLN A 57 7.88 8.23 -35.79
C GLN A 57 7.61 7.11 -34.77
N LEU A 58 8.56 6.83 -33.86
CA LEU A 58 8.33 5.91 -32.74
C LEU A 58 7.23 6.42 -31.79
N ILE A 59 7.13 7.74 -31.59
CA ILE A 59 6.06 8.35 -30.79
C ILE A 59 4.68 8.09 -31.43
N GLU A 60 4.54 8.27 -32.75
CA GLU A 60 3.30 7.96 -33.47
C GLU A 60 2.91 6.48 -33.29
N PHE A 61 3.91 5.59 -33.26
CA PHE A 61 3.70 4.16 -33.09
C PHE A 61 3.25 3.74 -31.69
N LEU A 62 3.30 4.60 -30.68
CA LEU A 62 2.75 4.30 -29.36
C LEU A 62 1.23 4.09 -29.38
N GLY A 63 0.52 4.70 -30.34
CA GLY A 63 -0.92 4.54 -30.56
C GLY A 63 -1.30 3.42 -31.53
N HIS A 64 -0.34 2.75 -32.15
CA HIS A 64 -0.58 1.83 -33.27
C HIS A 64 -1.42 0.61 -32.85
N PRO A 65 -2.36 0.06 -33.65
CA PRO A 65 -3.19 -1.08 -33.23
C PRO A 65 -2.40 -2.39 -32.98
N ASN A 66 -1.28 -2.58 -33.65
CA ASN A 66 -0.38 -3.73 -33.45
C ASN A 66 0.42 -3.61 -32.14
N VAL A 67 0.23 -4.56 -31.21
CA VAL A 67 0.91 -4.63 -29.90
C VAL A 67 2.43 -4.64 -30.05
N TRP A 68 2.95 -5.45 -30.97
CA TRP A 68 4.39 -5.57 -31.19
C TRP A 68 5.02 -4.23 -31.61
N VAL A 69 4.33 -3.47 -32.48
CA VAL A 69 4.79 -2.14 -32.90
C VAL A 69 4.80 -1.17 -31.72
N ARG A 70 3.73 -1.13 -30.91
CA ARG A 70 3.66 -0.24 -29.74
C ARG A 70 4.74 -0.56 -28.71
N GLU A 71 4.85 -1.81 -28.28
CA GLU A 71 5.77 -2.22 -27.22
C GLU A 71 7.23 -2.11 -27.66
N THR A 72 7.53 -2.42 -28.92
CA THR A 72 8.89 -2.23 -29.47
C THR A 72 9.24 -0.75 -29.53
N SER A 73 8.31 0.11 -29.96
CA SER A 73 8.55 1.56 -30.02
C SER A 73 8.73 2.16 -28.64
N LEU A 74 7.89 1.77 -27.68
CA LEU A 74 8.01 2.13 -26.27
C LEU A 74 9.39 1.76 -25.71
N ARG A 75 9.81 0.50 -25.89
CA ARG A 75 11.11 0.02 -25.42
C ARG A 75 12.26 0.81 -26.06
N LEU A 76 12.24 0.99 -27.38
CA LEU A 76 13.31 1.72 -28.09
C LEU A 76 13.42 3.17 -27.61
N ILE A 77 12.30 3.85 -27.39
CA ILE A 77 12.28 5.21 -26.81
C ILE A 77 12.92 5.19 -25.41
N GLN A 78 12.51 4.26 -24.56
CA GLN A 78 13.04 4.15 -23.19
C GLN A 78 14.53 3.79 -23.14
N GLU A 79 15.02 2.97 -24.07
CA GLU A 79 16.44 2.59 -24.19
C GLU A 79 17.30 3.75 -24.71
N ARG A 80 16.80 4.52 -25.68
CA ARG A 80 17.53 5.66 -26.27
C ARG A 80 17.70 6.83 -25.32
N ARG A 81 16.75 7.04 -24.40
CA ARG A 81 16.85 8.05 -23.33
C ARG A 81 17.16 9.48 -23.83
N HIS A 82 16.61 9.87 -24.98
CA HIS A 82 16.76 11.25 -25.47
C HIS A 82 15.85 12.22 -24.71
N LEU A 83 16.41 13.31 -24.17
CA LEU A 83 15.65 14.32 -23.42
C LEU A 83 14.63 15.07 -24.29
N GLU A 84 14.96 15.33 -25.56
CA GLU A 84 14.04 16.01 -26.49
C GLU A 84 12.77 15.17 -26.72
N THR A 85 12.92 13.86 -26.84
CA THR A 85 11.83 12.89 -27.00
C THR A 85 10.90 12.92 -25.78
N THR A 86 11.45 13.00 -24.57
CA THR A 86 10.67 13.18 -23.33
C THR A 86 9.85 14.47 -23.32
N ASN A 87 10.42 15.59 -23.79
CA ASN A 87 9.67 16.84 -23.90
C ASN A 87 8.49 16.72 -24.89
N ARG A 88 8.68 16.03 -26.02
CA ARG A 88 7.60 15.77 -26.98
C ARG A 88 6.52 14.86 -26.39
N LEU A 89 6.92 13.80 -25.68
CA LEU A 89 6.00 12.90 -24.98
C LEU A 89 5.18 13.63 -23.91
N MET A 90 5.81 14.48 -23.10
CA MET A 90 5.09 15.22 -22.06
C MET A 90 4.08 16.22 -22.62
N LYS A 91 4.32 16.80 -23.81
CA LYS A 91 3.30 17.58 -24.52
C LYS A 91 2.07 16.74 -24.86
N LEU A 92 2.26 15.50 -25.35
CA LEU A 92 1.15 14.58 -25.61
C LEU A 92 0.42 14.16 -24.33
N VAL A 93 1.15 13.98 -23.23
CA VAL A 93 0.57 13.64 -21.93
C VAL A 93 -0.35 14.75 -21.41
N ARG A 94 0.01 16.03 -21.62
CA ARG A 94 -0.78 17.20 -21.18
C ARG A 94 -1.93 17.55 -22.11
N ASP A 95 -1.86 17.17 -23.37
CA ASP A 95 -2.92 17.43 -24.33
C ASP A 95 -4.17 16.58 -24.01
N GLU A 96 -5.21 17.22 -23.48
CA GLU A 96 -6.48 16.55 -23.14
C GLU A 96 -7.21 15.98 -24.37
N SER A 97 -6.89 16.47 -25.58
CA SER A 97 -7.46 15.92 -26.82
C SER A 97 -6.81 14.59 -27.24
N THR A 98 -5.62 14.29 -26.70
CA THR A 98 -4.93 13.02 -26.95
C THR A 98 -5.67 11.88 -26.24
N PRO A 99 -5.93 10.73 -26.91
CA PRO A 99 -6.62 9.60 -26.28
C PRO A 99 -5.92 9.14 -24.99
N THR A 100 -6.69 8.93 -23.91
CA THR A 100 -6.24 8.49 -22.58
C THR A 100 -5.17 7.39 -22.62
N ARG A 101 -5.40 6.35 -23.44
CA ARG A 101 -4.44 5.23 -23.60
C ARG A 101 -3.08 5.72 -24.11
N LEU A 102 -3.07 6.57 -25.13
CA LEU A 102 -1.86 7.12 -25.71
C LEU A 102 -1.16 8.05 -24.71
N ARG A 103 -1.91 8.89 -23.97
CA ARG A 103 -1.35 9.73 -22.89
C ARG A 103 -0.61 8.87 -21.85
N ARG A 104 -1.22 7.79 -21.37
CA ARG A 104 -0.59 6.89 -20.39
C ARG A 104 0.65 6.19 -20.96
N THR A 105 0.59 5.69 -22.20
CA THR A 105 1.75 5.06 -22.86
C THR A 105 2.88 6.08 -23.10
N ALA A 106 2.55 7.30 -23.49
CA ALA A 106 3.52 8.38 -23.67
C ALA A 106 4.18 8.77 -22.34
N TYR A 107 3.40 8.85 -21.26
CA TYR A 107 3.93 9.09 -19.91
C TYR A 107 4.93 8.01 -19.49
N PHE A 108 4.57 6.75 -19.68
CA PHE A 108 5.46 5.63 -19.37
C PHE A 108 6.72 5.62 -20.25
N ALA A 109 6.61 5.99 -21.53
CA ALA A 109 7.76 6.14 -22.41
C ALA A 109 8.73 7.25 -21.93
N ALA A 110 8.18 8.32 -21.33
CA ALA A 110 8.95 9.45 -20.81
C ALA A 110 9.66 9.15 -19.48
N THR A 111 9.18 8.17 -18.70
CA THR A 111 9.66 7.86 -17.35
C THR A 111 11.19 7.78 -17.18
N PRO A 112 11.97 7.09 -18.04
CA PRO A 112 13.41 6.88 -17.78
C PRO A 112 14.24 8.16 -17.73
N THR A 113 13.79 9.23 -18.38
CA THR A 113 14.50 10.51 -18.43
C THR A 113 13.64 11.69 -17.98
N PHE A 114 12.42 11.42 -17.50
CA PHE A 114 11.51 12.45 -16.98
C PHE A 114 12.20 13.34 -15.93
N PHE A 115 12.90 12.72 -14.97
CA PHE A 115 13.64 13.36 -13.89
C PHE A 115 15.05 13.84 -14.28
N ASP A 116 15.52 13.52 -15.49
CA ASP A 116 16.82 13.98 -16.00
C ASP A 116 16.69 15.34 -16.74
N ARG A 117 15.47 15.90 -16.85
CA ARG A 117 15.22 17.16 -17.54
C ARG A 117 15.66 18.35 -16.65
N PRO A 118 16.46 19.31 -17.16
CA PRO A 118 16.98 20.40 -16.35
C PRO A 118 15.91 21.34 -15.77
N ASN A 119 14.73 21.40 -16.40
CA ASN A 119 13.60 22.23 -15.98
C ASN A 119 12.39 21.38 -15.58
N TRP A 120 12.59 20.17 -15.04
CA TRP A 120 11.47 19.47 -14.43
C TRP A 120 11.01 20.28 -13.21
N GLY A 121 9.92 21.02 -13.37
CA GLY A 121 9.32 21.83 -12.31
C GLY A 121 8.31 21.01 -11.53
N GLY A 122 8.20 21.28 -10.22
CA GLY A 122 7.12 20.73 -9.40
C GLY A 122 5.73 20.99 -9.99
N ASP A 123 5.54 22.10 -10.70
CA ASP A 123 4.29 22.47 -11.38
C ASP A 123 3.82 21.40 -12.37
N GLU A 124 4.76 20.82 -13.13
CA GLU A 124 4.44 19.76 -14.09
C GLU A 124 3.88 18.50 -13.43
N PHE A 125 4.28 18.26 -12.18
CA PHE A 125 3.76 17.18 -11.36
C PHE A 125 2.35 17.53 -10.88
N TRP A 126 2.16 18.74 -10.34
CA TRP A 126 0.88 19.17 -9.77
C TRP A 126 -0.21 19.19 -10.84
N ASP A 127 0.09 19.69 -12.04
CA ASP A 127 -0.80 19.64 -13.20
C ASP A 127 -1.29 18.21 -13.51
N LEU A 128 -0.41 17.23 -13.38
CA LEU A 128 -0.74 15.83 -13.66
C LEU A 128 -1.49 15.16 -12.49
N LEU A 129 -1.23 15.58 -11.26
CA LEU A 129 -1.97 15.11 -10.09
C LEU A 129 -3.41 15.61 -10.13
N GLU A 130 -3.62 16.85 -10.59
CA GLU A 130 -4.92 17.50 -10.74
C GLU A 130 -5.64 17.12 -12.06
N ALA A 131 -4.98 16.37 -12.94
CA ALA A 131 -5.55 15.98 -14.22
C ALA A 131 -6.86 15.18 -14.07
N LYS A 132 -7.80 15.40 -15.01
CA LYS A 132 -9.07 14.65 -15.08
C LYS A 132 -8.87 13.14 -15.24
N ASP A 133 -7.81 12.71 -15.92
CA ASP A 133 -7.46 11.29 -16.07
C ASP A 133 -6.82 10.78 -14.77
N ARG A 134 -7.66 10.27 -13.87
CA ARG A 134 -7.24 9.83 -12.53
C ARG A 134 -6.23 8.68 -12.55
N ALA A 135 -6.23 7.84 -13.58
CA ALA A 135 -5.25 6.76 -13.66
C ALA A 135 -3.88 7.26 -14.13
N LEU A 136 -3.85 8.35 -14.91
CA LEU A 136 -2.61 9.05 -15.21
C LEU A 136 -2.02 9.66 -13.95
N ALA A 137 -2.85 10.30 -13.11
CA ALA A 137 -2.43 10.79 -11.80
C ALA A 137 -1.88 9.66 -10.91
N ALA A 138 -2.54 8.50 -10.89
CA ALA A 138 -2.07 7.33 -10.13
C ALA A 138 -0.70 6.83 -10.65
N TRP A 139 -0.57 6.62 -11.97
CA TRP A 139 0.71 6.21 -12.58
C TRP A 139 1.83 7.19 -12.30
N MET A 140 1.48 8.47 -12.26
CA MET A 140 2.42 9.53 -11.97
C MET A 140 2.90 9.45 -10.51
N VAL A 141 2.01 9.33 -9.52
CA VAL A 141 2.39 9.13 -8.10
C VAL A 141 3.32 7.92 -7.96
N ARG A 142 2.96 6.80 -8.60
CA ARG A 142 3.78 5.59 -8.60
C ARG A 142 5.18 5.83 -9.18
N THR A 143 5.23 6.46 -10.35
CA THR A 143 6.48 6.70 -11.07
C THR A 143 7.40 7.64 -10.30
N PHE A 144 6.83 8.70 -9.73
CA PHE A 144 7.56 9.64 -8.89
C PHE A 144 8.20 8.94 -7.70
N VAL A 145 7.42 8.14 -6.99
CA VAL A 145 7.89 7.32 -5.89
C VAL A 145 8.96 6.30 -6.31
N GLU A 146 8.77 5.58 -7.40
CA GLU A 146 9.69 4.49 -7.79
C GLU A 146 10.99 5.01 -8.42
N GLN A 147 10.99 6.21 -9.01
CA GLN A 147 12.12 6.72 -9.80
C GLN A 147 12.80 7.94 -9.18
N ALA A 148 12.06 8.88 -8.57
CA ALA A 148 12.67 10.06 -7.96
C ALA A 148 13.41 9.67 -6.68
N VAL A 149 12.79 8.81 -5.84
CA VAL A 149 13.32 8.41 -4.53
C VAL A 149 14.69 7.73 -4.61
N PRO A 150 14.94 6.71 -5.45
CA PRO A 150 16.26 6.10 -5.53
C PRO A 150 17.31 7.05 -6.15
N ARG A 151 16.88 8.00 -6.99
CA ARG A 151 17.79 8.97 -7.63
C ARG A 151 18.21 10.08 -6.67
N SER A 152 17.36 10.47 -5.73
CA SER A 152 17.69 11.47 -4.70
C SER A 152 18.55 10.93 -3.56
N MET A 153 18.67 9.60 -3.41
CA MET A 153 19.55 8.95 -2.44
C MET A 153 21.02 8.82 -2.90
N ARG A 154 21.45 9.54 -3.94
CA ARG A 154 22.78 9.38 -4.57
C ARG A 154 23.97 9.87 -3.75
N HIS A 155 23.76 10.60 -2.65
CA HIS A 155 24.83 11.00 -1.74
C HIS A 155 24.56 10.51 -0.31
N GLU A 156 25.39 9.57 0.15
CA GLU A 156 25.50 9.15 1.56
C GLU A 156 24.18 8.68 2.23
N GLY A 157 23.20 8.25 1.44
CA GLY A 157 21.89 7.84 1.95
C GLY A 157 21.07 9.00 2.51
N GLN A 158 21.42 10.25 2.22
CA GLN A 158 20.62 11.42 2.58
C GLN A 158 19.84 11.90 1.37
N TRP A 159 18.63 12.38 1.64
CA TRP A 159 17.80 13.00 0.63
C TRP A 159 18.29 14.41 0.35
N GLU A 160 18.26 14.80 -0.92
CA GLU A 160 18.22 16.22 -1.23
C GLU A 160 16.94 16.82 -0.63
N PRO A 161 17.02 17.88 0.20
CA PRO A 161 15.87 18.42 0.94
C PRO A 161 14.67 18.80 0.06
N LEU A 162 14.93 19.38 -1.12
CA LEU A 162 13.88 19.75 -2.06
C LEU A 162 13.13 18.51 -2.58
N THR A 163 13.86 17.44 -2.91
CA THR A 163 13.27 16.20 -3.39
C THR A 163 12.48 15.48 -2.29
N GLN A 164 12.96 15.51 -1.05
CA GLN A 164 12.20 15.00 0.10
C GLN A 164 10.88 15.76 0.28
N MET A 165 10.93 17.09 0.31
CA MET A 165 9.75 17.94 0.44
C MET A 165 8.73 17.67 -0.68
N MET A 166 9.19 17.49 -1.92
CA MET A 166 8.31 17.14 -3.03
C MET A 166 7.66 15.77 -2.81
N VAL A 167 8.43 14.71 -2.55
CA VAL A 167 7.86 13.36 -2.30
C VAL A 167 6.82 13.40 -1.18
N GLU A 168 7.13 14.10 -0.09
CA GLU A 168 6.22 14.19 1.04
C GLU A 168 4.95 14.96 0.67
N GLY A 169 5.04 16.13 0.04
CA GLY A 169 3.87 16.88 -0.43
C GLY A 169 2.98 16.08 -1.38
N ILE A 170 3.60 15.28 -2.23
CA ILE A 170 2.94 14.41 -3.21
C ILE A 170 2.15 13.31 -2.52
N ILE A 171 2.78 12.63 -1.57
CA ILE A 171 2.14 11.55 -0.82
C ILE A 171 1.04 12.08 0.07
N LEU A 172 1.25 13.24 0.72
CA LEU A 172 0.22 13.90 1.51
C LEU A 172 -1.02 14.17 0.66
N SER A 173 -0.84 14.76 -0.53
CA SER A 173 -1.93 15.07 -1.45
C SER A 173 -2.61 13.81 -2.00
N ALA A 174 -1.81 12.79 -2.36
CA ALA A 174 -2.33 11.55 -2.94
C ALA A 174 -3.10 10.67 -1.93
N LEU A 175 -2.82 10.77 -0.63
CA LEU A 175 -3.56 10.06 0.43
C LEU A 175 -4.98 10.61 0.62
N GLU A 176 -5.16 11.92 0.44
CA GLU A 176 -6.46 12.60 0.57
C GLU A 176 -7.21 12.68 -0.76
N ASP A 177 -6.61 12.21 -1.84
CA ASP A 177 -7.18 12.27 -3.18
C ASP A 177 -8.55 11.59 -3.26
N PRO A 178 -9.57 12.15 -3.93
CA PRO A 178 -10.88 11.51 -4.04
C PRO A 178 -10.85 10.21 -4.87
N SER A 179 -9.85 10.00 -5.71
CA SER A 179 -9.71 8.79 -6.53
C SER A 179 -9.07 7.62 -5.76
N PRO A 180 -9.72 6.44 -5.68
CA PRO A 180 -9.17 5.28 -4.97
C PRO A 180 -7.87 4.77 -5.58
N GLU A 181 -7.69 4.86 -6.91
CA GLU A 181 -6.46 4.41 -7.58
C GLU A 181 -5.25 5.30 -7.28
N VAL A 182 -5.46 6.59 -7.00
CA VAL A 182 -4.40 7.52 -6.59
C VAL A 182 -4.02 7.24 -5.14
N ARG A 183 -5.01 7.14 -4.24
CA ARG A 183 -4.79 6.75 -2.84
C ARG A 183 -4.06 5.41 -2.71
N LEU A 184 -4.41 4.45 -3.55
CA LEU A 184 -3.77 3.14 -3.59
C LEU A 184 -2.26 3.25 -3.81
N GLN A 185 -1.78 4.13 -4.71
CA GLN A 185 -0.34 4.27 -4.95
C GLN A 185 0.37 4.91 -3.74
N ALA A 186 -0.26 5.90 -3.10
CA ALA A 186 0.30 6.54 -1.90
C ALA A 186 0.37 5.58 -0.71
N LEU A 187 -0.68 4.79 -0.47
CA LEU A 187 -0.68 3.77 0.58
C LEU A 187 0.33 2.65 0.28
N THR A 188 0.45 2.24 -0.99
CA THR A 188 1.46 1.27 -1.42
C THR A 188 2.87 1.78 -1.12
N PHE A 189 3.13 3.07 -1.36
CA PHE A 189 4.39 3.69 -1.00
C PHE A 189 4.65 3.66 0.51
N LEU A 190 3.71 4.12 1.33
CA LEU A 190 3.86 4.12 2.79
C LEU A 190 4.10 2.72 3.35
N ALA A 191 3.36 1.72 2.85
CA ALA A 191 3.54 0.32 3.24
C ALA A 191 4.96 -0.19 3.00
N ARG A 192 5.62 0.26 1.93
CA ARG A 192 7.01 -0.10 1.59
C ARG A 192 8.03 0.77 2.33
N ARG A 193 7.90 2.09 2.30
CA ARG A 193 8.94 3.04 2.71
C ARG A 193 9.33 2.92 4.18
N VAL A 194 8.34 2.79 5.07
CA VAL A 194 8.61 2.73 6.53
C VAL A 194 9.36 1.45 6.91
N THR A 195 9.32 0.41 6.05
CA THR A 195 10.06 -0.84 6.28
C THR A 195 11.50 -0.80 5.75
N THR A 196 11.84 0.11 4.83
CA THR A 196 13.12 0.08 4.11
C THR A 196 14.11 1.16 4.51
N GLU A 197 13.66 2.29 5.08
CA GLU A 197 14.58 3.37 5.48
C GLU A 197 15.04 3.21 6.94
N PRO A 198 16.29 3.56 7.31
CA PRO A 198 16.71 3.63 8.70
C PRO A 198 15.82 4.57 9.53
N ALA A 199 15.65 4.28 10.82
CA ALA A 199 14.99 5.19 11.74
C ALA A 199 15.77 6.53 11.79
N GLY A 200 15.09 7.66 11.52
CA GLY A 200 15.68 9.00 11.57
C GLY A 200 15.76 9.77 10.25
N GLN A 201 15.42 9.17 9.10
CA GLN A 201 15.48 9.86 7.79
C GLN A 201 14.12 10.33 7.24
N VAL A 202 13.02 9.83 7.79
CA VAL A 202 11.67 10.33 7.49
C VAL A 202 11.24 11.19 8.66
N HIS A 203 11.22 12.52 8.47
CA HIS A 203 10.74 13.46 9.49
C HIS A 203 9.25 13.76 9.35
N THR A 204 8.64 13.39 8.21
CA THR A 204 7.24 13.71 7.95
C THR A 204 6.28 12.72 8.59
N VAL A 205 5.39 13.30 9.38
CA VAL A 205 4.28 12.65 10.06
C VAL A 205 3.06 12.69 9.14
N PHE A 206 2.56 11.52 8.75
CA PHE A 206 1.41 11.36 7.85
C PHE A 206 0.10 11.08 8.59
N ASP A 207 0.04 11.27 9.92
CA ASP A 207 -1.10 10.86 10.76
C ASP A 207 -2.44 11.36 10.22
N LYS A 208 -2.54 12.65 9.91
CA LYS A 208 -3.78 13.28 9.42
C LYS A 208 -4.21 12.72 8.06
N GLN A 209 -3.26 12.61 7.14
CA GLN A 209 -3.51 12.17 5.77
C GLN A 209 -3.81 10.67 5.71
N LEU A 210 -3.12 9.87 6.53
CA LEU A 210 -3.39 8.44 6.62
C LEU A 210 -4.75 8.20 7.29
N LEU A 211 -5.14 9.00 8.29
CA LEU A 211 -6.48 8.97 8.86
C LEU A 211 -7.55 9.31 7.82
N ALA A 212 -7.34 10.37 7.04
CA ALA A 212 -8.22 10.75 5.93
C ALA A 212 -8.32 9.63 4.88
N ALA A 213 -7.19 9.03 4.48
CA ALA A 213 -7.17 7.89 3.55
C ALA A 213 -7.97 6.69 4.09
N CYS A 214 -7.91 6.41 5.40
CA CYS A 214 -8.68 5.36 6.04
C CYS A 214 -10.19 5.61 5.98
N ARG A 215 -10.63 6.85 6.25
CA ARG A 215 -12.05 7.25 6.10
C ARG A 215 -12.53 7.09 4.66
N LEU A 216 -11.66 7.36 3.69
CA LEU A 216 -11.94 7.25 2.26
C LEU A 216 -11.77 5.83 1.68
N CYS A 217 -11.47 4.82 2.51
CA CYS A 217 -11.33 3.44 2.02
C CYS A 217 -12.67 2.87 1.50
N GLY A 218 -13.80 3.31 2.09
CA GLY A 218 -15.12 2.76 1.78
C GLY A 218 -15.15 1.24 1.87
N ASP A 219 -15.85 0.60 0.94
CA ASP A 219 -16.01 -0.86 0.86
C ASP A 219 -14.99 -1.55 -0.09
N ASP A 220 -13.95 -0.84 -0.56
CA ASP A 220 -12.94 -1.42 -1.45
C ASP A 220 -12.01 -2.37 -0.67
N PRO A 221 -12.09 -3.70 -0.88
CA PRO A 221 -11.33 -4.67 -0.10
C PRO A 221 -9.82 -4.61 -0.37
N LEU A 222 -9.41 -4.20 -1.58
CA LEU A 222 -8.01 -4.03 -1.92
C LEU A 222 -7.45 -2.81 -1.18
N LEU A 223 -8.16 -1.69 -1.24
CA LEU A 223 -7.73 -0.45 -0.59
C LEU A 223 -7.64 -0.64 0.93
N GLN A 224 -8.64 -1.27 1.55
CA GLN A 224 -8.62 -1.64 2.98
C GLN A 224 -7.41 -2.50 3.34
N ARG A 225 -7.08 -3.51 2.53
CA ARG A 225 -5.93 -4.40 2.78
C ARG A 225 -4.60 -3.64 2.69
N ILE A 226 -4.45 -2.76 1.70
CA ILE A 226 -3.24 -1.97 1.51
C ILE A 226 -3.11 -0.89 2.57
N ALA A 227 -4.21 -0.23 2.96
CA ALA A 227 -4.26 0.70 4.09
C ALA A 227 -3.79 0.03 5.39
N TRP A 228 -4.22 -1.21 5.66
CA TRP A 228 -3.71 -1.97 6.80
C TRP A 228 -2.19 -2.21 6.72
N GLN A 229 -1.64 -2.55 5.55
CA GLN A 229 -0.19 -2.68 5.41
C GLN A 229 0.53 -1.35 5.68
N ALA A 230 -0.01 -0.23 5.17
CA ALA A 230 0.52 1.10 5.42
C ALA A 230 0.51 1.45 6.91
N ILE A 231 -0.61 1.22 7.61
CA ILE A 231 -0.75 1.45 9.06
C ILE A 231 0.26 0.62 9.84
N LYS A 232 0.39 -0.68 9.56
CA LYS A 232 1.37 -1.53 10.27
C LYS A 232 2.79 -1.02 10.11
N SER A 233 3.19 -0.72 8.87
CA SER A 233 4.52 -0.21 8.58
C SER A 233 4.73 1.12 9.30
N TYR A 234 3.79 2.06 9.19
CA TYR A 234 3.87 3.39 9.78
C TYR A 234 3.84 3.41 11.32
N SER A 235 2.94 2.63 11.93
CA SER A 235 2.75 2.56 13.39
C SER A 235 3.92 1.90 14.12
N SER A 236 4.84 1.25 13.40
CA SER A 236 6.11 0.82 13.98
C SER A 236 6.97 1.99 14.46
N ARG A 237 6.78 3.19 13.89
CA ARG A 237 7.48 4.43 14.26
C ARG A 237 6.57 5.46 14.94
N TYR A 238 5.31 5.53 14.53
CA TYR A 238 4.33 6.51 15.02
C TYR A 238 3.12 5.79 15.63
N PRO A 239 3.27 5.22 16.82
CA PRO A 239 2.26 4.33 17.37
C PRO A 239 0.99 5.03 17.86
N ALA A 240 1.07 6.35 18.10
CA ALA A 240 -0.08 7.16 18.47
C ALA A 240 -1.21 7.11 17.41
N LEU A 241 -0.89 6.81 16.15
CA LEU A 241 -1.89 6.62 15.11
C LEU A 241 -2.91 5.52 15.48
N LEU A 242 -2.49 4.45 16.16
CA LEU A 242 -3.37 3.33 16.47
C LEU A 242 -4.52 3.74 17.40
N THR A 243 -4.25 4.57 18.41
CA THR A 243 -5.29 5.05 19.31
C THR A 243 -6.23 6.03 18.62
N VAL A 244 -5.70 6.87 17.72
CA VAL A 244 -6.52 7.76 16.88
C VAL A 244 -7.48 6.95 16.00
N LEU A 245 -6.99 5.90 15.34
CA LEU A 245 -7.81 5.02 14.50
C LEU A 245 -8.92 4.29 15.29
N LEU A 246 -8.65 3.95 16.55
CA LEU A 246 -9.61 3.26 17.42
C LEU A 246 -10.65 4.19 18.06
N THR A 247 -10.36 5.49 18.13
CA THR A 247 -11.30 6.52 18.66
C THR A 247 -12.10 7.22 17.57
N ASP A 248 -11.69 7.10 16.31
CA ASP A 248 -12.37 7.74 15.19
C ASP A 248 -13.71 7.05 14.86
N SER A 249 -14.82 7.74 15.14
CA SER A 249 -16.17 7.19 14.97
C SER A 249 -16.54 6.89 13.51
N GLU A 250 -16.06 7.69 12.56
CA GLU A 250 -16.31 7.45 11.13
C GLU A 250 -15.64 6.16 10.67
N ILE A 251 -14.39 5.93 11.10
CA ILE A 251 -13.66 4.70 10.81
C ILE A 251 -14.31 3.53 11.51
N GLN A 252 -14.57 3.61 12.82
CA GLN A 252 -15.12 2.48 13.58
C GLN A 252 -16.49 2.01 13.06
N ASN A 253 -17.30 2.94 12.51
CA ASN A 253 -18.59 2.61 11.90
C ASN A 253 -18.48 2.04 10.46
N SER A 254 -17.31 2.14 9.82
CA SER A 254 -17.07 1.60 8.48
C SER A 254 -16.73 0.10 8.47
N GLU A 255 -16.87 -0.56 7.32
CA GLU A 255 -16.42 -1.96 7.14
C GLU A 255 -14.91 -2.12 7.40
N PHE A 256 -14.12 -1.09 7.09
CA PHE A 256 -12.70 -1.08 7.42
C PHE A 256 -12.46 -1.13 8.93
N GLY A 257 -13.15 -0.27 9.70
CA GLY A 257 -13.01 -0.19 11.16
C GLY A 257 -13.40 -1.48 11.88
N LYS A 258 -14.48 -2.13 11.45
CA LYS A 258 -14.92 -3.44 11.98
C LYS A 258 -13.82 -4.50 11.90
N GLN A 259 -13.00 -4.47 10.85
CA GLN A 259 -11.86 -5.38 10.68
C GLN A 259 -10.55 -4.84 11.30
N LEU A 260 -10.47 -3.54 11.54
CA LEU A 260 -9.24 -2.87 11.95
C LEU A 260 -8.87 -3.20 13.40
N THR A 261 -9.83 -3.10 14.32
CA THR A 261 -9.61 -3.35 15.74
C THR A 261 -9.04 -4.75 16.02
N PRO A 262 -9.64 -5.87 15.54
CA PRO A 262 -9.07 -7.20 15.78
C PRO A 262 -7.67 -7.36 15.15
N ARG A 263 -7.40 -6.73 13.99
CA ARG A 263 -6.09 -6.76 13.34
C ARG A 263 -5.02 -6.00 14.11
N ILE A 264 -5.35 -4.82 14.66
CA ILE A 264 -4.43 -4.04 15.50
C ILE A 264 -4.03 -4.86 16.72
N VAL A 265 -5.02 -5.48 17.38
CA VAL A 265 -4.79 -6.31 18.56
C VAL A 265 -3.91 -7.51 18.23
N GLU A 266 -4.29 -8.30 17.22
CA GLU A 266 -3.52 -9.47 16.79
C GLU A 266 -2.08 -9.10 16.45
N TRP A 267 -1.90 -7.99 15.72
CA TRP A 267 -0.58 -7.50 15.34
C TRP A 267 0.26 -7.06 16.54
N LEU A 268 -0.30 -6.29 17.49
CA LEU A 268 0.42 -5.86 18.69
C LEU A 268 0.83 -7.04 19.55
N LEU A 269 -0.05 -8.03 19.71
CA LEU A 269 0.24 -9.25 20.48
C LEU A 269 1.28 -10.12 19.77
N ALA A 270 1.31 -10.18 18.44
CA ALA A 270 2.30 -10.97 17.70
C ALA A 270 3.74 -10.44 17.77
N ARG A 271 3.98 -9.23 18.30
CA ARG A 271 5.33 -8.65 18.35
C ARG A 271 6.17 -9.25 19.49
N PRO A 272 7.44 -9.64 19.25
CA PRO A 272 8.30 -10.26 20.27
C PRO A 272 8.58 -9.35 21.48
N GLN A 273 8.69 -8.05 21.21
CA GLN A 273 8.67 -6.99 22.21
C GLN A 273 7.34 -6.29 22.04
N SER A 274 6.32 -6.76 22.75
CA SER A 274 5.08 -6.01 22.89
C SER A 274 5.45 -4.67 23.51
N ASP A 275 5.31 -3.59 22.76
CA ASP A 275 5.46 -2.24 23.26
C ASP A 275 4.32 -1.99 24.25
N ALA A 276 4.60 -2.33 25.52
CA ALA A 276 3.61 -2.34 26.60
C ALA A 276 2.90 -0.98 26.73
N PRO A 277 3.59 0.17 26.59
CA PRO A 277 2.92 1.47 26.48
C PRO A 277 1.86 1.55 25.38
N ILE A 278 2.17 1.12 24.15
CA ILE A 278 1.21 1.15 23.02
C ILE A 278 0.02 0.25 23.30
N LEU A 279 0.29 -1.00 23.72
CA LEU A 279 -0.77 -1.96 24.02
C LEU A 279 -1.68 -1.45 25.14
N THR A 280 -1.11 -0.78 26.14
CA THR A 280 -1.86 -0.15 27.24
C THR A 280 -2.71 1.01 26.75
N ALA A 281 -2.17 1.87 25.88
CA ALA A 281 -2.92 2.98 25.30
C ALA A 281 -4.09 2.49 24.43
N VAL A 282 -3.86 1.44 23.64
CA VAL A 282 -4.90 0.76 22.85
C VAL A 282 -5.95 0.14 23.76
N LEU A 283 -5.55 -0.62 24.77
CA LEU A 283 -6.49 -1.24 25.72
C LEU A 283 -7.33 -0.22 26.47
N ARG A 284 -6.71 0.86 26.95
CA ARG A 284 -7.43 1.96 27.60
C ARG A 284 -8.51 2.52 26.67
N THR A 285 -8.14 2.80 25.42
CA THR A 285 -9.06 3.27 24.39
C THR A 285 -10.24 2.31 24.19
N LEU A 286 -9.99 1.00 24.20
CA LEU A 286 -11.03 -0.01 24.02
C LEU A 286 -11.91 -0.19 25.27
N ILE A 287 -11.35 -0.06 26.47
CA ILE A 287 -12.08 -0.16 27.74
C ILE A 287 -12.99 1.04 27.95
N ASP A 288 -12.50 2.24 27.65
CA ASP A 288 -13.26 3.49 27.78
C ASP A 288 -14.41 3.58 26.75
N ASN A 289 -14.37 2.74 25.69
CA ASN A 289 -15.40 2.65 24.67
C ASN A 289 -16.31 1.43 24.93
N GLU A 290 -17.36 1.61 25.73
CA GLU A 290 -18.29 0.54 26.12
C GLU A 290 -18.98 -0.19 24.95
N GLN A 291 -19.03 0.43 23.76
CA GLN A 291 -19.61 -0.19 22.56
C GLN A 291 -18.66 -1.20 21.90
N ASN A 292 -17.39 -1.26 22.32
CA ASN A 292 -16.38 -2.05 21.66
C ASN A 292 -16.19 -3.42 22.34
N SER A 293 -16.83 -4.46 21.79
CA SER A 293 -16.65 -5.85 22.26
C SER A 293 -15.22 -6.38 22.12
N SER A 294 -14.34 -5.68 21.39
CA SER A 294 -12.96 -6.10 21.19
C SER A 294 -12.14 -6.06 22.48
N ALA A 295 -12.48 -5.19 23.45
CA ALA A 295 -11.78 -5.11 24.73
C ALA A 295 -11.78 -6.47 25.47
N MET A 296 -12.92 -7.17 25.48
CA MET A 296 -13.06 -8.52 26.03
C MET A 296 -12.11 -9.50 25.34
N SER A 297 -12.08 -9.47 23.99
CA SER A 297 -11.22 -10.34 23.21
C SER A 297 -9.74 -10.10 23.50
N VAL A 298 -9.31 -8.84 23.64
CA VAL A 298 -7.90 -8.51 23.94
C VAL A 298 -7.50 -9.03 25.32
N LEU A 299 -8.30 -8.77 26.34
CA LEU A 299 -8.03 -9.20 27.72
C LEU A 299 -7.94 -10.73 27.82
N ASN A 300 -8.85 -11.44 27.14
CA ASN A 300 -8.83 -12.91 27.10
C ASN A 300 -7.60 -13.46 26.38
N GLN A 301 -7.22 -12.89 25.22
CA GLN A 301 -6.01 -13.31 24.50
C GLN A 301 -4.74 -13.05 25.33
N LEU A 302 -4.69 -11.94 26.06
CA LEU A 302 -3.59 -11.66 26.98
C LEU A 302 -3.54 -12.67 28.12
N ALA A 303 -4.67 -12.98 28.76
CA ALA A 303 -4.73 -13.98 29.82
C ALA A 303 -4.21 -15.34 29.31
N GLN A 304 -4.66 -15.77 28.13
CA GLN A 304 -4.22 -17.02 27.50
C GLN A 304 -2.71 -17.06 27.26
N ARG A 305 -2.11 -15.97 26.77
CA ARG A 305 -0.65 -15.90 26.52
C ARG A 305 0.19 -15.89 27.79
N VAL A 306 -0.33 -15.31 28.88
CA VAL A 306 0.31 -15.41 30.19
C VAL A 306 0.23 -16.85 30.71
N GLN A 307 -0.93 -17.48 30.58
CA GLN A 307 -1.15 -18.87 31.02
C GLN A 307 -0.35 -19.89 30.21
N SER A 308 -0.21 -19.70 28.89
CA SER A 308 0.61 -20.56 28.02
C SER A 308 2.11 -20.37 28.24
N GLY A 309 2.52 -19.30 28.92
CA GLY A 309 3.92 -18.95 29.13
C GLY A 309 4.59 -18.30 27.91
N GLU A 310 3.82 -17.92 26.89
CA GLU A 310 4.28 -17.08 25.77
C GLU A 310 4.69 -15.69 26.24
N LEU A 311 3.97 -15.13 27.22
CA LEU A 311 4.31 -13.87 27.87
C LEU A 311 4.83 -14.12 29.29
N LYS A 312 6.14 -13.94 29.51
CA LYS A 312 6.82 -14.21 30.79
C LYS A 312 8.01 -13.27 31.03
N GLY A 313 8.63 -13.36 32.21
CA GLY A 313 9.84 -12.62 32.53
C GLY A 313 9.60 -11.10 32.56
N ASP A 314 10.53 -10.33 32.00
CA ASP A 314 10.49 -8.88 32.07
C ASP A 314 9.38 -8.26 31.21
N ALA A 315 9.01 -8.90 30.10
CA ALA A 315 7.87 -8.47 29.28
C ALA A 315 6.54 -8.54 30.07
N LEU A 316 6.34 -9.61 30.84
CA LEU A 316 5.16 -9.75 31.71
C LEU A 316 5.17 -8.72 32.84
N LYS A 317 6.33 -8.48 33.47
CA LYS A 317 6.45 -7.46 34.53
C LYS A 317 6.12 -6.07 33.99
N GLN A 318 6.65 -5.71 32.82
CA GLN A 318 6.38 -4.41 32.20
C GLN A 318 4.89 -4.27 31.85
N LEU A 319 4.30 -5.29 31.21
CA LEU A 319 2.88 -5.27 30.88
C LEU A 319 2.02 -5.13 32.14
N ARG A 320 2.33 -5.88 33.20
CA ARG A 320 1.61 -5.78 34.47
C ARG A 320 1.70 -4.37 35.05
N ASN A 321 2.90 -3.79 35.10
CA ASN A 321 3.09 -2.45 35.68
C ASN A 321 2.25 -1.39 34.96
N GLU A 322 2.10 -1.50 33.64
CA GLU A 322 1.31 -0.56 32.83
C GLU A 322 -0.20 -0.81 32.93
N LEU A 323 -0.64 -2.08 32.94
CA LEU A 323 -2.05 -2.44 32.91
C LEU A 323 -2.71 -2.49 34.31
N GLU A 324 -1.98 -2.85 35.36
CA GLU A 324 -2.54 -3.01 36.71
C GLU A 324 -3.29 -1.77 37.22
N PRO A 325 -2.79 -0.52 37.06
CA PRO A 325 -3.52 0.68 37.46
C PRO A 325 -4.86 0.86 36.75
N MET A 326 -4.94 0.43 35.48
CA MET A 326 -6.15 0.51 34.66
C MET A 326 -7.15 -0.61 34.99
N LEU A 327 -6.68 -1.79 35.38
CA LEU A 327 -7.54 -2.92 35.73
C LEU A 327 -8.09 -2.84 37.16
N LYS A 328 -7.37 -2.22 38.10
CA LYS A 328 -7.80 -2.08 39.51
C LYS A 328 -9.23 -1.57 39.70
N PRO A 329 -9.69 -0.51 39.01
CA PRO A 329 -11.08 -0.06 39.08
C PRO A 329 -12.10 -1.13 38.65
N LEU A 330 -11.72 -1.99 37.69
CA LEU A 330 -12.58 -3.06 37.18
C LEU A 330 -12.69 -4.24 38.15
N LEU A 331 -11.67 -4.45 38.98
CA LEU A 331 -11.55 -5.59 39.91
C LEU A 331 -12.30 -5.40 41.23
N GLY A 332 -12.99 -4.28 41.46
CA GLY A 332 -13.77 -4.08 42.68
C GLY A 332 -14.87 -5.14 42.88
N VAL A 333 -15.09 -5.60 44.12
CA VAL A 333 -16.15 -6.59 44.43
C VAL A 333 -17.54 -6.09 44.05
N GLU A 334 -17.75 -4.77 44.06
CA GLU A 334 -19.00 -4.10 43.68
C GLU A 334 -19.02 -3.62 42.22
N SER A 335 -17.94 -3.82 41.45
CA SER A 335 -17.87 -3.36 40.06
C SER A 335 -18.89 -4.10 39.19
N THR A 336 -19.74 -3.36 38.48
CA THR A 336 -20.69 -3.92 37.50
C THR A 336 -20.16 -3.83 36.07
N HIS A 337 -18.87 -3.46 35.91
CA HIS A 337 -18.29 -3.21 34.59
C HIS A 337 -18.35 -4.47 33.71
N PRO A 338 -18.76 -4.36 32.42
CA PRO A 338 -18.89 -5.51 31.53
C PRO A 338 -17.63 -6.36 31.41
N LEU A 339 -16.45 -5.75 31.53
CA LEU A 339 -15.13 -6.39 31.42
C LEU A 339 -14.57 -6.98 32.73
N ARG A 340 -15.36 -6.99 33.82
CA ARG A 340 -14.87 -7.40 35.15
C ARG A 340 -14.34 -8.83 35.16
N LEU A 341 -14.98 -9.75 34.45
CA LEU A 341 -14.54 -11.15 34.35
C LEU A 341 -13.19 -11.25 33.66
N GLU A 342 -13.07 -10.67 32.47
CA GLU A 342 -11.89 -10.74 31.63
C GLU A 342 -10.69 -10.04 32.30
N ALA A 343 -10.93 -8.92 32.99
CA ALA A 343 -9.93 -8.25 33.83
C ALA A 343 -9.48 -9.16 34.99
N SER A 344 -10.40 -9.88 35.64
CA SER A 344 -10.09 -10.82 36.72
C SER A 344 -9.27 -12.01 36.23
N LEU A 345 -9.60 -12.58 35.06
CA LEU A 345 -8.86 -13.68 34.45
C LEU A 345 -7.42 -13.28 34.12
N LEU A 346 -7.21 -12.11 33.52
CA LEU A 346 -5.87 -11.60 33.26
C LEU A 346 -5.10 -11.37 34.57
N ALA A 347 -5.73 -10.76 35.56
CA ALA A 347 -5.09 -10.45 36.84
C ALA A 347 -4.71 -11.72 37.64
N LEU A 348 -5.55 -12.75 37.61
CA LEU A 348 -5.21 -14.06 38.16
C LEU A 348 -4.06 -14.72 37.43
N SER A 349 -3.97 -14.55 36.09
CA SER A 349 -2.94 -15.19 35.27
C SER A 349 -1.52 -14.73 35.65
N TRP A 350 -1.35 -13.48 36.11
CA TRP A 350 -0.08 -12.99 36.66
C TRP A 350 0.00 -13.00 38.20
N ARG A 351 -0.86 -13.79 38.85
CA ARG A 351 -0.89 -14.04 40.31
C ARG A 351 -1.17 -12.80 41.17
N ASP A 352 -2.09 -11.94 40.75
CA ASP A 352 -2.60 -10.88 41.61
C ASP A 352 -3.50 -11.48 42.71
N SER A 353 -3.09 -11.36 43.97
CA SER A 353 -3.87 -11.86 45.11
C SER A 353 -5.18 -11.10 45.31
N GLY A 354 -5.26 -9.84 44.88
CA GLY A 354 -6.47 -9.03 44.93
C GLY A 354 -7.57 -9.55 43.99
N ALA A 355 -7.18 -10.13 42.86
CA ALA A 355 -8.12 -10.66 41.86
C ALA A 355 -8.83 -11.95 42.30
N VAL A 356 -8.28 -12.68 43.27
CA VAL A 356 -8.87 -13.93 43.80
C VAL A 356 -10.22 -13.68 44.46
N GLY A 357 -10.35 -12.59 45.22
CA GLY A 357 -11.61 -12.21 45.85
C GLY A 357 -12.68 -11.88 44.81
N THR A 358 -12.29 -11.12 43.78
CA THR A 358 -13.15 -10.73 42.67
C THR A 358 -13.64 -11.92 41.86
N ALA A 359 -12.75 -12.84 41.48
CA ALA A 359 -13.12 -14.05 40.75
C ALA A 359 -14.06 -14.95 41.57
N ARG A 360 -13.77 -15.15 42.87
CA ARG A 360 -14.68 -15.90 43.76
C ARG A 360 -16.07 -15.27 43.82
N SER A 361 -16.15 -13.95 43.92
CA SER A 361 -17.45 -13.26 43.95
C SER A 361 -18.25 -13.43 42.65
N LEU A 362 -17.58 -13.50 41.49
CA LEU A 362 -18.25 -13.76 40.20
C LEU A 362 -18.80 -15.20 40.15
N VAL A 363 -17.98 -16.20 40.50
CA VAL A 363 -18.38 -17.61 40.50
C VAL A 363 -19.56 -17.87 41.43
N MET A 364 -19.57 -17.20 42.59
CA MET A 364 -20.59 -17.39 43.62
C MET A 364 -21.85 -16.54 43.41
N ASN A 365 -21.87 -15.60 42.45
CA ASN A 365 -23.03 -14.73 42.20
C ASN A 365 -24.08 -15.45 41.33
N PRO A 366 -25.23 -15.89 41.88
CA PRO A 366 -26.23 -16.62 41.12
C PRO A 366 -26.90 -15.80 40.00
N ALA A 367 -26.77 -14.46 40.03
CA ALA A 367 -27.28 -13.58 38.98
C ALA A 367 -26.39 -13.55 37.72
N GLU A 368 -25.15 -14.04 37.79
CA GLU A 368 -24.26 -14.11 36.62
C GLU A 368 -24.61 -15.31 35.71
N PRO A 369 -24.52 -15.14 34.37
CA PRO A 369 -24.73 -16.23 33.41
C PRO A 369 -23.82 -17.43 33.72
N PRO A 370 -24.29 -18.68 33.54
CA PRO A 370 -23.49 -19.88 33.83
C PRO A 370 -22.13 -19.90 33.13
N GLN A 371 -22.03 -19.39 31.90
CA GLN A 371 -20.75 -19.31 31.19
C GLN A 371 -19.71 -18.44 31.92
N ARG A 372 -20.15 -17.37 32.60
CA ARG A 372 -19.26 -16.48 33.34
C ARG A 372 -18.85 -17.03 34.71
N ARG A 373 -19.63 -17.95 35.27
CA ARG A 373 -19.33 -18.61 36.55
C ARG A 373 -18.41 -19.82 36.42
N LEU A 374 -18.29 -20.38 35.21
CA LEU A 374 -17.53 -21.60 34.93
C LEU A 374 -16.25 -21.37 34.11
N ALA A 375 -16.05 -20.14 33.62
CA ALA A 375 -14.81 -19.69 32.96
C ALA A 375 -13.70 -19.45 33.99
#